data_AF-A0A528A6Q6-F1
#
_entry.id   AF-A0A528A6Q6-F1
#
_cell.length_a   1.000
_cell.length_b   1.000
_cell.length_c   1.000
_cell.angle_alpha   90.00
_cell.angle_beta   90.00
_cell.angle_gamma   90.00
#
_symmetry.space_group_name_H-M   'P 1'
#
loop_
_entity.id
_entity.type
_entity.pdbx_description
1 polymer ?
#
loop_
_entity_poly.entity_id
_entity_poly.type
_entity_poly.pdbx_seq_one_letter_code
_entity_poly.pdbx_strand_id
1 'polypeptide(L)'
;MLFRLLRFVLVLAIVASAPLSLDAVAQGLDQAASGVVADQQKILQDLTTRTDTLERKIQEDGDDDASLVDIRLQLEEMSRGALNSALAFRPRLSEINARLDQLGAPPAAGQPPEPDIVTSERQALASEKAEINAVIAAAQSLSIRISGLIAKIANMRSELFRNLLTKRYVLSDALSPEVISDANGEFTGFYKAVSSWLTFAFKFKFQAVLAATLTALSLAAVLFVGGRRLFGRVFEADPSVEDPSYLSRLSVAFWSTLLPTLAVGVFLVSTVFFF
;
A
#
# COMPACT_ATOMS: atom_id res chain seq x y z
N MET A 1 53.36 -51.94 33.58
CA MET A 1 51.92 -51.65 33.81
C MET A 1 51.65 -50.88 35.12
N LEU A 2 52.53 -50.94 36.14
CA LEU A 2 52.35 -50.20 37.40
C LEU A 2 52.29 -48.65 37.29
N PHE A 3 53.08 -48.03 36.39
CA PHE A 3 53.11 -46.57 36.26
C PHE A 3 51.84 -45.94 35.67
N ARG A 4 51.00 -46.72 34.97
CA ARG A 4 49.71 -46.24 34.45
C ARG A 4 48.60 -46.26 35.51
N LEU A 5 48.66 -47.21 36.44
CA LEU A 5 47.73 -47.28 37.58
C LEU A 5 47.98 -46.15 38.59
N LEU A 6 49.25 -45.76 38.82
CA LEU A 6 49.59 -44.67 39.72
C LEU A 6 49.07 -43.30 39.25
N ARG A 7 49.02 -43.07 37.91
CA ARG A 7 48.46 -41.84 37.33
C ARG A 7 46.94 -41.76 37.46
N PHE A 8 46.23 -42.89 37.42
CA PHE A 8 44.77 -42.90 37.60
C PHE A 8 44.36 -42.63 39.04
N VAL A 9 45.13 -43.12 40.03
CA VAL A 9 44.86 -42.85 41.45
C VAL A 9 45.15 -41.37 41.79
N LEU A 10 46.16 -40.76 41.18
CA LEU A 10 46.51 -39.35 41.41
C LEU A 10 45.51 -38.37 40.77
N VAL A 11 44.87 -38.73 39.66
CA VAL A 11 43.79 -37.93 39.06
C VAL A 11 42.48 -38.10 39.83
N LEU A 12 42.19 -39.28 40.38
CA LEU A 12 41.00 -39.50 41.22
C LEU A 12 41.07 -38.75 42.56
N ALA A 13 42.27 -38.61 43.14
CA ALA A 13 42.47 -37.87 44.39
C ALA A 13 42.32 -36.35 44.25
N ILE A 14 42.57 -35.79 43.07
CA ILE A 14 42.42 -34.35 42.79
C ILE A 14 40.96 -33.96 42.52
N VAL A 15 40.12 -34.90 42.06
CA VAL A 15 38.68 -34.65 41.86
C VAL A 15 37.90 -34.73 43.19
N ALA A 16 38.40 -35.45 44.19
CA ALA A 16 37.73 -35.63 45.48
C ALA A 16 37.94 -34.49 46.49
N SER A 17 38.75 -33.47 46.17
CA SER A 17 39.13 -32.39 47.10
C SER A 17 38.83 -30.98 46.60
N ALA A 18 38.07 -30.84 45.50
CA ALA A 18 37.54 -29.54 45.11
C ALA A 18 36.29 -29.22 45.95
N PRO A 19 36.28 -28.15 46.77
CA PRO A 19 35.03 -27.70 47.36
C PRO A 19 34.08 -27.31 46.23
N LEU A 20 32.93 -27.96 46.16
CA LEU A 20 31.81 -27.53 45.33
C LEU A 20 31.35 -26.15 45.85
N SER A 21 31.87 -25.10 45.24
CA SER A 21 31.47 -23.71 45.48
C SER A 21 30.10 -23.45 44.87
N LEU A 22 29.05 -23.84 45.61
CA LEU A 22 27.64 -23.55 45.28
C LEU A 22 27.31 -22.04 45.29
N ASP A 23 28.08 -21.22 46.00
CA ASP A 23 27.88 -19.77 46.09
C ASP A 23 28.13 -19.03 44.76
N ALA A 24 29.02 -19.54 43.89
CA ALA A 24 29.33 -18.90 42.61
C ALA A 24 28.17 -18.98 41.61
N VAL A 25 27.30 -19.99 41.73
CA VAL A 25 26.11 -20.16 40.88
C VAL A 25 24.97 -19.26 41.33
N ALA A 26 24.85 -18.99 42.64
CA ALA A 26 23.85 -18.07 43.20
C ALA A 26 24.10 -16.61 42.75
N GLN A 27 25.35 -16.14 42.78
CA GLN A 27 25.68 -14.78 42.33
C GLN A 27 25.59 -14.58 40.81
N GLY A 28 25.81 -15.63 40.01
CA GLY A 28 25.68 -15.57 38.55
C GLY A 28 24.23 -15.49 38.05
N LEU A 29 23.28 -16.05 38.80
CA LEU A 29 21.85 -16.06 38.45
C LEU A 29 21.17 -14.71 38.72
N ASP A 30 21.54 -14.01 39.78
CA ASP A 30 21.00 -12.68 40.08
C ASP A 30 21.51 -11.61 39.10
N GLN A 31 22.77 -11.72 38.64
CA GLN A 31 23.28 -10.84 37.58
C GLN A 31 22.63 -11.09 36.22
N ALA A 32 22.37 -12.35 35.86
CA ALA A 32 21.71 -12.69 34.61
C ALA A 32 20.25 -12.18 34.58
N ALA A 33 19.53 -12.28 35.70
CA ALA A 33 18.15 -11.83 35.79
C ALA A 33 18.01 -10.30 35.80
N SER A 34 18.91 -9.61 36.52
CA SER A 34 19.01 -8.15 36.50
C SER A 34 19.33 -7.62 35.09
N GLY A 35 20.14 -8.37 34.32
CA GLY A 35 20.42 -8.07 32.91
C GLY A 35 19.17 -8.15 32.03
N VAL A 36 18.35 -9.19 32.18
CA VAL A 36 17.10 -9.35 31.39
C VAL A 36 16.12 -8.21 31.67
N VAL A 37 15.95 -7.80 32.93
CA VAL A 37 15.05 -6.67 33.28
C VAL A 37 15.52 -5.38 32.61
N ALA A 38 16.81 -5.06 32.71
CA ALA A 38 17.38 -3.85 32.09
C ALA A 38 17.27 -3.88 30.55
N ASP A 39 17.52 -5.02 29.93
CA ASP A 39 17.42 -5.20 28.48
C ASP A 39 15.97 -5.02 27.99
N GLN A 40 15.00 -5.64 28.66
CA GLN A 40 13.58 -5.49 28.29
C GLN A 40 13.07 -4.08 28.53
N GLN A 41 13.51 -3.42 29.61
CA GLN A 41 13.16 -2.03 29.88
C GLN A 41 13.66 -1.11 28.76
N LYS A 42 14.88 -1.35 28.26
CA LYS A 42 15.44 -0.61 27.12
C LYS A 42 14.65 -0.87 25.82
N ILE A 43 14.25 -2.10 25.56
CA ILE A 43 13.41 -2.45 24.41
C ILE A 43 12.07 -1.71 24.49
N LEU A 44 11.41 -1.71 25.65
CA LEU A 44 10.14 -1.00 25.82
C LEU A 44 10.28 0.51 25.69
N GLN A 45 11.40 1.09 26.13
CA GLN A 45 11.68 2.52 25.93
C GLN A 45 11.86 2.87 24.44
N ASP A 46 12.57 2.04 23.68
CA ASP A 46 12.70 2.22 22.23
C ASP A 46 11.35 2.10 21.53
N LEU A 47 10.56 1.07 21.86
CA LEU A 47 9.20 0.91 21.33
C LEU A 47 8.30 2.09 21.70
N THR A 48 8.41 2.63 22.92
CA THR A 48 7.64 3.82 23.33
C THR A 48 8.02 5.02 22.49
N THR A 49 9.32 5.30 22.34
CA THR A 49 9.84 6.46 21.59
C THR A 49 9.43 6.40 20.11
N ARG A 50 9.52 5.22 19.51
CA ARG A 50 9.05 5.00 18.13
C ARG A 50 7.53 5.18 18.02
N THR A 51 6.76 4.76 19.02
CA THR A 51 5.29 4.91 19.04
C THR A 51 4.92 6.37 19.10
N ASP A 52 5.62 7.16 19.93
CA ASP A 52 5.45 8.62 20.01
C ASP A 52 5.75 9.30 18.69
N THR A 53 6.80 8.84 18.00
CA THR A 53 7.18 9.37 16.69
C THR A 53 6.11 9.08 15.64
N LEU A 54 5.57 7.87 15.62
CA LEU A 54 4.47 7.49 14.72
C LEU A 54 3.18 8.24 15.07
N GLU A 55 2.86 8.42 16.34
CA GLU A 55 1.71 9.22 16.77
C GLU A 55 1.80 10.66 16.26
N ARG A 56 2.98 11.28 16.34
CA ARG A 56 3.20 12.62 15.79
C ARG A 56 3.02 12.64 14.27
N LYS A 57 3.54 11.64 13.55
CA LYS A 57 3.32 11.51 12.10
C LYS A 57 1.84 11.36 11.73
N ILE A 58 1.05 10.64 12.52
CA ILE A 58 -0.42 10.54 12.29
C ILE A 58 -1.06 11.93 12.38
N GLN A 59 -0.55 12.81 13.24
CA GLN A 59 -1.06 14.18 13.37
C GLN A 59 -0.58 15.10 12.24
N GLU A 60 0.64 14.90 11.74
CA GLU A 60 1.24 15.71 10.66
C GLU A 60 0.72 15.29 9.27
N ASP A 61 0.65 13.99 8.98
CA ASP A 61 0.32 13.40 7.67
C ASP A 61 -1.07 12.72 7.66
N GLY A 62 -2.01 13.23 8.47
CA GLY A 62 -3.32 12.63 8.66
C GLY A 62 -4.23 12.58 7.42
N ASP A 63 -3.86 13.29 6.35
CA ASP A 63 -4.62 13.39 5.11
C ASP A 63 -4.16 12.42 4.01
N ASP A 64 -3.03 11.71 4.21
CA ASP A 64 -2.51 10.74 3.25
C ASP A 64 -2.84 9.28 3.66
N ASP A 65 -3.75 8.64 2.93
CA ASP A 65 -4.15 7.25 3.20
C ASP A 65 -2.97 6.27 3.10
N ALA A 66 -2.01 6.50 2.20
CA ALA A 66 -0.87 5.61 2.01
C ALA A 66 0.07 5.64 3.23
N SER A 67 0.40 6.84 3.71
CA SER A 67 1.16 7.03 4.94
C SER A 67 0.45 6.39 6.15
N LEU A 68 -0.86 6.59 6.29
CA LEU A 68 -1.64 6.00 7.39
C LEU A 68 -1.64 4.46 7.38
N VAL A 69 -1.65 3.82 6.21
CA VAL A 69 -1.52 2.36 6.10
C VAL A 69 -0.15 1.88 6.58
N ASP A 70 0.92 2.54 6.15
CA ASP A 70 2.28 2.17 6.54
C ASP A 70 2.48 2.32 8.06
N ILE A 71 2.03 3.44 8.63
CA ILE A 71 2.09 3.68 10.07
C ILE A 71 1.31 2.60 10.83
N ARG A 72 0.14 2.19 10.36
CA ARG A 72 -0.64 1.11 10.99
C ARG A 72 0.15 -0.20 11.02
N LEU A 73 0.82 -0.58 9.94
CA LEU A 73 1.62 -1.82 9.88
C LEU A 73 2.78 -1.77 10.87
N GLN A 74 3.47 -0.64 10.97
CA GLN A 74 4.53 -0.44 11.95
C GLN A 74 4.00 -0.53 13.38
N LEU A 75 2.86 0.10 13.68
CA LEU A 75 2.20 0.00 14.99
C LEU A 75 1.83 -1.45 15.34
N GLU A 76 1.29 -2.23 14.39
CA GLU A 76 0.98 -3.65 14.62
C GLU A 76 2.24 -4.47 14.98
N GLU A 77 3.37 -4.19 14.34
CA GLU A 77 4.64 -4.82 14.69
C GLU A 77 5.11 -4.45 16.10
N MET A 78 4.96 -3.19 16.47
CA MET A 78 5.35 -2.70 17.79
C MET A 78 4.47 -3.26 18.91
N SER A 79 3.16 -3.43 18.66
CA SER A 79 2.25 -4.11 19.60
C SER A 79 2.72 -5.56 19.84
N ARG A 80 3.07 -6.29 18.78
CA ARG A 80 3.66 -7.64 18.93
C ARG A 80 4.97 -7.61 19.72
N GLY A 81 5.84 -6.63 19.46
CA GLY A 81 7.09 -6.44 20.20
C GLY A 81 6.88 -6.21 21.70
N ALA A 82 5.92 -5.35 22.07
CA ALA A 82 5.57 -5.09 23.46
C ALA A 82 5.04 -6.35 24.16
N LEU A 83 4.17 -7.11 23.51
CA LEU A 83 3.65 -8.38 24.06
C LEU A 83 4.75 -9.42 24.23
N ASN A 84 5.67 -9.54 23.27
CA ASN A 84 6.81 -10.45 23.38
C ASN A 84 7.74 -10.10 24.55
N SER A 85 7.94 -8.81 24.83
CA SER A 85 8.71 -8.36 25.99
C SER A 85 8.06 -8.81 27.31
N ALA A 86 6.74 -8.70 27.44
CA ALA A 86 6.02 -9.20 28.60
C ALA A 86 6.11 -10.75 28.72
N LEU A 87 6.05 -11.47 27.60
CA LEU A 87 6.14 -12.92 27.57
C LEU A 87 7.54 -13.46 27.95
N ALA A 88 8.60 -12.69 27.70
CA ALA A 88 9.98 -13.07 28.03
C ALA A 88 10.21 -13.28 29.54
N PHE A 89 9.41 -12.64 30.40
CA PHE A 89 9.52 -12.77 31.85
C PHE A 89 8.80 -13.99 32.45
N ARG A 90 8.01 -14.73 31.66
CA ARG A 90 7.24 -15.89 32.18
C ARG A 90 8.11 -16.95 32.86
N PRO A 91 9.26 -17.38 32.29
CA PRO A 91 10.12 -18.37 32.94
C PRO A 91 10.66 -17.87 34.27
N ARG A 92 11.17 -16.63 34.30
CA ARG A 92 11.77 -16.05 35.51
C ARG A 92 10.76 -15.85 36.62
N LEU A 93 9.54 -15.39 36.32
CA LEU A 93 8.47 -15.32 37.31
C LEU A 93 8.10 -16.69 37.88
N SER A 94 8.11 -17.74 37.06
CA SER A 94 7.87 -19.11 37.53
C SER A 94 8.95 -19.57 38.50
N GLU A 95 10.22 -19.26 38.22
CA GLU A 95 11.35 -19.57 39.10
C GLU A 95 11.27 -18.81 40.42
N ILE A 96 11.00 -17.50 40.38
CA ILE A 96 10.86 -16.67 41.58
C ILE A 96 9.73 -17.19 42.47
N ASN A 97 8.57 -17.50 41.89
CA ASN A 97 7.45 -18.05 42.65
C ASN A 97 7.81 -19.42 43.25
N ALA A 98 8.46 -20.31 42.50
CA ALA A 98 8.90 -21.61 43.02
C ALA A 98 9.90 -21.48 44.18
N ARG A 99 10.84 -20.51 44.11
CA ARG A 99 11.78 -20.21 45.21
C ARG A 99 11.05 -19.64 46.42
N LEU A 100 10.12 -18.70 46.23
CA LEU A 100 9.31 -18.15 47.32
C LEU A 100 8.46 -19.23 48.00
N ASP A 101 7.94 -20.20 47.24
CA ASP A 101 7.19 -21.33 47.78
C ASP A 101 8.10 -22.27 48.60
N GLN A 102 9.35 -22.50 48.16
CA GLN A 102 10.35 -23.29 48.90
C GLN A 102 10.77 -22.63 50.22
N LEU A 103 10.85 -21.29 50.25
CA LEU A 103 11.13 -20.53 51.47
C LEU A 103 9.96 -20.57 52.47
N GLY A 104 8.75 -20.96 52.02
CA GLY A 104 7.57 -21.11 52.86
C GLY A 104 6.96 -19.77 53.30
N ALA A 105 5.85 -19.85 54.04
CA ALA A 105 5.18 -18.66 54.56
C ALA A 105 6.05 -17.95 55.61
N PRO A 106 6.05 -16.60 55.65
CA PRO A 106 6.75 -15.86 56.69
C PRO A 106 6.23 -16.26 58.08
N PRO A 107 7.09 -16.28 59.12
CA PRO A 107 6.70 -16.67 60.46
C PRO A 107 5.56 -15.81 60.99
N ALA A 108 4.53 -16.46 61.55
CA ALA A 108 3.42 -15.76 62.17
C ALA A 108 3.89 -14.92 63.37
N ALA A 109 3.18 -13.83 63.67
CA ALA A 109 3.51 -12.95 64.79
C ALA A 109 3.66 -13.75 66.11
N GLY A 110 4.89 -13.79 66.65
CA GLY A 110 5.22 -14.53 67.88
C GLY A 110 6.10 -15.77 67.72
N GLN A 111 6.45 -16.17 66.48
CA GLN A 111 7.46 -17.23 66.24
C GLN A 111 8.90 -16.67 66.26
N PRO A 112 9.93 -17.53 66.46
CA PRO A 112 11.32 -17.11 66.39
C PRO A 112 11.62 -16.41 65.05
N PRO A 113 12.41 -15.33 65.05
CA PRO A 113 12.75 -14.63 63.81
C PRO A 113 13.39 -15.59 62.80
N GLU A 114 13.02 -15.43 61.53
CA GLU A 114 13.69 -16.12 60.42
C GLU A 114 15.19 -15.82 60.46
N PRO A 115 16.06 -16.76 60.04
CA PRO A 115 17.46 -16.44 59.82
C PRO A 115 17.60 -15.24 58.88
N ASP A 116 18.52 -14.31 59.18
CA ASP A 116 18.72 -13.07 58.41
C ASP A 116 18.93 -13.35 56.90
N ILE A 117 19.55 -14.48 56.57
CA ILE A 117 19.80 -14.95 55.20
C ILE A 117 18.48 -15.24 54.46
N VAL A 118 17.52 -15.90 55.11
CA VAL A 118 16.20 -16.23 54.51
C VAL A 118 15.37 -14.96 54.32
N THR A 119 15.41 -14.06 55.29
CA THR A 119 14.69 -12.77 55.22
C THR A 119 15.22 -11.92 54.06
N SER A 120 16.55 -11.83 53.92
CA SER A 120 17.19 -11.08 52.83
C SER A 120 16.91 -11.67 51.45
N GLU A 121 16.96 -12.99 51.28
CA GLU A 121 16.62 -13.66 50.02
C GLU A 121 15.14 -13.44 49.65
N ARG A 122 14.22 -13.59 50.62
CA ARG A 122 12.79 -13.32 50.41
C ARG A 122 12.56 -11.88 49.94
N GLN A 123 13.27 -10.92 50.53
CA GLN A 123 13.13 -9.51 50.17
C GLN A 123 13.73 -9.19 48.80
N ALA A 124 14.86 -9.80 48.43
CA ALA A 124 15.45 -9.68 47.10
C ALA A 124 14.50 -10.22 46.01
N LEU A 125 13.97 -11.44 46.20
CA LEU A 125 13.02 -12.06 45.27
C LEU A 125 11.70 -11.27 45.15
N ALA A 126 11.22 -10.69 46.26
CA ALA A 126 10.04 -9.82 46.23
C ALA A 126 10.29 -8.52 45.46
N SER A 127 11.48 -7.92 45.61
CA SER A 127 11.89 -6.73 44.85
C SER A 127 11.97 -7.03 43.35
N GLU A 128 12.65 -8.11 42.97
CA GLU A 128 12.78 -8.51 41.56
C GLU A 128 11.41 -8.79 40.92
N LYS A 129 10.50 -9.47 41.64
CA LYS A 129 9.13 -9.70 41.18
C LYS A 129 8.37 -8.39 40.97
N ALA A 130 8.55 -7.41 41.85
CA ALA A 130 7.91 -6.11 41.71
C ALA A 130 8.43 -5.36 40.48
N GLU A 131 9.74 -5.37 40.24
CA GLU A 131 10.36 -4.78 39.05
C GLU A 131 9.86 -5.43 37.75
N ILE A 132 9.86 -6.76 37.68
CA ILE A 132 9.34 -7.50 36.53
C ILE A 132 7.87 -7.15 36.26
N ASN A 133 7.04 -7.13 37.31
CA ASN A 133 5.62 -6.77 37.16
C ASN A 133 5.42 -5.34 36.67
N ALA A 134 6.28 -4.39 37.07
CA ALA A 134 6.24 -3.02 36.57
C ALA A 134 6.55 -2.97 35.07
N VAL A 135 7.55 -3.72 34.60
CA VAL A 135 7.90 -3.82 33.17
C VAL A 135 6.78 -4.47 32.36
N ILE A 136 6.16 -5.54 32.87
CA ILE A 136 4.98 -6.18 32.24
C ILE A 136 3.81 -5.20 32.13
N ALA A 137 3.52 -4.45 33.20
CA ALA A 137 2.47 -3.45 33.18
C ALA A 137 2.74 -2.34 32.15
N ALA A 138 3.99 -1.89 32.02
CA ALA A 138 4.39 -0.93 31.01
C ALA A 138 4.19 -1.48 29.58
N ALA A 139 4.58 -2.74 29.33
CA ALA A 139 4.37 -3.40 28.04
C ALA A 139 2.89 -3.52 27.68
N GLN A 140 2.03 -3.91 28.64
CA GLN A 140 0.59 -4.01 28.45
C GLN A 140 -0.04 -2.64 28.15
N SER A 141 0.34 -1.61 28.92
CA SER A 141 -0.10 -0.24 28.70
C SER A 141 0.28 0.26 27.30
N LEU A 142 1.51 0.00 26.87
CA LEU A 142 1.98 0.35 25.52
C LEU A 142 1.16 -0.38 24.44
N SER A 143 0.87 -1.67 24.61
CA SER A 143 0.04 -2.41 23.64
C SER A 143 -1.39 -1.87 23.55
N ILE A 144 -1.99 -1.46 24.66
CA ILE A 144 -3.32 -0.83 24.68
C ILE A 144 -3.28 0.52 23.96
N ARG A 145 -2.26 1.35 24.23
CA ARG A 145 -2.06 2.63 23.57
C ARG A 145 -1.91 2.48 22.06
N ILE A 146 -1.06 1.55 21.62
CA ILE A 146 -0.87 1.24 20.19
C ILE A 146 -2.19 0.79 19.54
N SER A 147 -2.98 -0.03 20.23
CA SER A 147 -4.30 -0.45 19.73
C SER A 147 -5.25 0.73 19.55
N GLY A 148 -5.21 1.72 20.46
CA GLY A 148 -5.95 2.97 20.34
C GLY A 148 -5.53 3.79 19.12
N LEU A 149 -4.22 3.87 18.82
CA LEU A 149 -3.71 4.54 17.62
C LEU A 149 -4.15 3.85 16.33
N ILE A 150 -4.11 2.52 16.29
CA ILE A 150 -4.59 1.74 15.14
C ILE A 150 -6.09 2.00 14.89
N ALA A 151 -6.90 2.05 15.96
CA ALA A 151 -8.32 2.39 15.84
C ALA A 151 -8.54 3.82 15.34
N LYS A 152 -7.75 4.79 15.81
CA LYS A 152 -7.78 6.17 15.32
C LYS A 152 -7.47 6.25 13.82
N ILE A 153 -6.43 5.56 13.36
CA ILE A 153 -6.08 5.47 11.94
C ILE A 153 -7.26 4.91 11.13
N ALA A 154 -7.90 3.83 11.60
CA ALA A 154 -9.05 3.24 10.90
C ALA A 154 -10.20 4.26 10.71
N ASN A 155 -10.49 5.07 11.73
CA ASN A 155 -11.50 6.13 11.64
C ASN A 155 -11.09 7.23 10.64
N MET A 156 -9.85 7.74 10.73
CA MET A 156 -9.34 8.76 9.81
C MET A 156 -9.39 8.29 8.35
N ARG A 157 -8.94 7.07 8.09
CA ARG A 157 -9.00 6.48 6.74
C ARG A 157 -10.44 6.32 6.24
N SER A 158 -11.36 5.92 7.12
CA SER A 158 -12.79 5.88 6.77
C SER A 158 -13.33 7.28 6.45
N GLU A 159 -12.88 8.33 7.13
CA GLU A 159 -13.26 9.71 6.84
C GLU A 159 -12.66 10.19 5.52
N LEU A 160 -11.38 9.93 5.25
CA LEU A 160 -10.74 10.21 3.97
C LEU A 160 -11.46 9.51 2.82
N PHE A 161 -11.81 8.23 2.99
CA PHE A 161 -12.57 7.50 1.98
C PHE A 161 -13.96 8.10 1.74
N ARG A 162 -14.69 8.47 2.80
CA ARG A 162 -15.97 9.16 2.68
C ARG A 162 -15.81 10.50 1.99
N ASN A 163 -14.77 11.27 2.33
CA ASN A 163 -14.45 12.54 1.71
C ASN A 163 -14.12 12.36 0.23
N LEU A 164 -13.42 11.30 -0.17
CA LEU A 164 -13.17 11.00 -1.59
C LEU A 164 -14.47 10.63 -2.33
N LEU A 165 -15.36 9.87 -1.71
CA LEU A 165 -16.68 9.55 -2.29
C LEU A 165 -17.60 10.78 -2.38
N THR A 166 -17.54 11.68 -1.40
CA THR A 166 -18.35 12.91 -1.36
C THR A 166 -17.68 14.10 -2.00
N LYS A 167 -16.41 13.99 -2.44
CA LYS A 167 -15.73 14.94 -3.32
C LYS A 167 -16.42 14.89 -4.69
N ARG A 168 -17.65 15.40 -4.72
CA ARG A 168 -18.26 15.96 -5.90
C ARG A 168 -17.25 16.98 -6.38
N TYR A 169 -16.70 16.78 -7.57
CA TYR A 169 -16.10 17.90 -8.28
C TYR A 169 -17.11 19.03 -8.17
N VAL A 170 -16.68 20.15 -7.60
CA VAL A 170 -17.53 21.32 -7.45
C VAL A 170 -17.68 21.84 -8.87
N LEU A 171 -18.63 21.25 -9.60
CA LEU A 171 -18.97 21.64 -10.96
C LEU A 171 -19.40 23.11 -11.02
N SER A 172 -19.57 23.81 -9.89
CA SER A 172 -19.91 25.24 -9.90
C SER A 172 -18.80 26.12 -10.49
N ASP A 173 -17.52 25.73 -10.40
CA ASP A 173 -16.43 26.49 -11.04
C ASP A 173 -16.31 26.15 -12.53
N ALA A 174 -16.57 24.88 -12.90
CA ALA A 174 -16.54 24.43 -14.29
C ALA A 174 -17.83 24.76 -15.08
N LEU A 175 -18.95 24.93 -14.38
CA LEU A 175 -20.26 25.37 -14.89
C LEU A 175 -20.61 26.73 -14.27
N SER A 176 -19.63 27.62 -14.16
CA SER A 176 -19.89 28.96 -13.66
C SER A 176 -20.83 29.71 -14.63
N PRO A 177 -21.61 30.69 -14.15
CA PRO A 177 -22.42 31.55 -15.01
C PRO A 177 -21.61 32.20 -16.15
N GLU A 178 -20.34 32.50 -15.91
CA GLU A 178 -19.40 33.05 -16.89
C GLU A 178 -19.08 32.05 -17.98
N VAL A 179 -18.71 30.80 -17.65
CA VAL A 179 -18.43 29.75 -18.64
C VAL A 179 -19.66 29.44 -19.50
N ILE A 180 -20.86 29.44 -18.89
CA ILE A 180 -22.12 29.26 -19.62
C ILE A 180 -22.40 30.46 -20.54
N SER A 181 -22.13 31.68 -20.08
CA SER A 181 -22.26 32.90 -20.88
C SER A 181 -21.30 32.91 -22.07
N ASP A 182 -20.04 32.53 -21.84
CA ASP A 182 -18.99 32.47 -22.85
C ASP A 182 -19.30 31.40 -23.90
N ALA A 183 -19.76 30.21 -23.47
CA ALA A 183 -20.22 29.17 -24.38
C ALA A 183 -21.37 29.66 -25.26
N ASN A 184 -22.38 30.33 -24.69
CA ASN A 184 -23.49 30.91 -25.45
C ASN A 184 -23.03 31.99 -26.42
N GLY A 185 -22.04 32.81 -26.03
CA GLY A 185 -21.40 33.80 -26.87
C GLY A 185 -20.73 33.15 -28.09
N GLU A 186 -19.94 32.11 -27.86
CA GLU A 186 -19.24 31.37 -28.92
C GLU A 186 -20.21 30.65 -29.87
N PHE A 187 -21.25 30.00 -29.34
CA PHE A 187 -22.31 29.39 -30.14
C PHE A 187 -23.03 30.42 -31.01
N THR A 188 -23.30 31.61 -30.47
CA THR A 188 -23.93 32.70 -31.21
C THR A 188 -22.98 33.23 -32.30
N GLY A 189 -21.68 33.32 -32.02
CA GLY A 189 -20.65 33.68 -32.97
C GLY A 189 -20.57 32.68 -34.13
N PHE A 190 -20.50 31.38 -33.82
CA PHE A 190 -20.53 30.30 -34.80
C PHE A 190 -21.79 30.33 -35.66
N TYR A 191 -22.97 30.43 -35.04
CA TYR A 191 -24.24 30.52 -35.77
C TYR A 191 -24.27 31.74 -36.72
N LYS A 192 -23.78 32.90 -36.27
CA LYS A 192 -23.67 34.09 -37.11
C LYS A 192 -22.68 33.90 -38.26
N ALA A 193 -21.53 33.28 -38.01
CA ALA A 193 -20.54 33.01 -39.05
C ALA A 193 -21.10 32.07 -40.13
N VAL A 194 -21.72 30.95 -39.73
CA VAL A 194 -22.33 29.98 -40.65
C VAL A 194 -23.51 30.60 -41.40
N SER A 195 -24.43 31.27 -40.71
CA SER A 195 -25.60 31.89 -41.35
C SER A 195 -25.22 33.04 -42.27
N SER A 196 -24.20 33.83 -41.92
CA SER A 196 -23.65 34.89 -42.77
C SER A 196 -23.02 34.31 -44.02
N TRP A 197 -22.16 33.29 -43.88
CA TRP A 197 -21.57 32.59 -45.02
C TRP A 197 -22.63 31.98 -45.94
N LEU A 198 -23.65 31.32 -45.37
CA LEU A 198 -24.74 30.71 -46.14
C LEU A 198 -25.55 31.78 -46.88
N THR A 199 -25.91 32.87 -46.19
CA THR A 199 -26.63 33.99 -46.79
C THR A 199 -25.80 34.63 -47.91
N PHE A 200 -24.49 34.77 -47.71
CA PHE A 200 -23.58 35.30 -48.71
C PHE A 200 -23.48 34.39 -49.95
N ALA A 201 -23.31 33.09 -49.72
CA ALA A 201 -23.27 32.06 -50.74
C ALA A 201 -24.54 32.08 -51.62
N PHE A 202 -25.72 32.10 -51.00
CA PHE A 202 -27.00 32.09 -51.73
C PHE A 202 -27.39 33.43 -52.33
N LYS A 203 -27.11 34.58 -51.68
CA LYS A 203 -27.54 35.89 -52.20
C LYS A 203 -26.56 36.48 -53.20
N PHE A 204 -25.26 36.31 -52.99
CA PHE A 204 -24.22 37.02 -53.75
C PHE A 204 -23.38 36.12 -54.65
N LYS A 205 -23.31 34.82 -54.37
CA LYS A 205 -22.46 33.87 -55.11
C LYS A 205 -23.20 32.64 -55.61
N PHE A 206 -24.53 32.70 -55.73
CA PHE A 206 -25.36 31.54 -56.07
C PHE A 206 -24.89 30.80 -57.32
N GLN A 207 -24.60 31.53 -58.41
CA GLN A 207 -24.13 30.96 -59.66
C GLN A 207 -22.78 30.26 -59.51
N ALA A 208 -21.86 30.83 -58.73
CA ALA A 208 -20.55 30.23 -58.47
C ALA A 208 -20.67 28.98 -57.59
N VAL A 209 -21.52 29.02 -56.55
CA VAL A 209 -21.79 27.88 -55.67
C VAL A 209 -22.47 26.75 -56.43
N LEU A 210 -23.43 27.06 -57.30
CA LEU A 210 -24.13 26.10 -58.12
C LEU A 210 -23.18 25.45 -59.15
N ALA A 211 -22.36 26.25 -59.82
CA ALA A 211 -21.34 25.74 -60.74
C ALA A 211 -20.31 24.86 -60.02
N ALA A 212 -19.85 25.28 -58.84
CA ALA A 212 -18.94 24.50 -58.00
C ALA A 212 -19.55 23.16 -57.57
N THR A 213 -20.81 23.18 -57.10
CA THR A 213 -21.54 21.99 -56.67
C THR A 213 -21.75 21.02 -57.84
N LEU A 214 -22.19 21.52 -59.01
CA LEU A 214 -22.36 20.67 -60.19
C LEU A 214 -21.03 20.08 -60.69
N THR A 215 -19.94 20.85 -60.62
CA THR A 215 -18.60 20.37 -61.01
C THR A 215 -18.10 19.32 -60.03
N ALA A 216 -18.28 19.53 -58.73
CA ALA A 216 -17.96 18.55 -57.69
C ALA A 216 -18.79 17.27 -57.84
N LEU A 217 -20.11 17.39 -58.07
CA LEU A 217 -20.96 16.23 -58.34
C LEU A 217 -20.57 15.50 -59.63
N SER A 218 -20.17 16.24 -60.67
CA SER A 218 -19.69 15.64 -61.93
C SER A 218 -18.38 14.89 -61.70
N LEU A 219 -17.43 15.45 -60.96
CA LEU A 219 -16.19 14.79 -60.58
C LEU A 219 -16.46 13.53 -59.74
N ALA A 220 -17.34 13.64 -58.74
CA ALA A 220 -17.76 12.50 -57.93
C ALA A 220 -18.41 11.40 -58.80
N ALA A 221 -19.27 11.77 -59.74
CA ALA A 221 -19.89 10.84 -60.68
C ALA A 221 -18.86 10.19 -61.60
N VAL A 222 -17.87 10.94 -62.10
CA VAL A 222 -16.77 10.40 -62.93
C VAL A 222 -15.91 9.43 -62.13
N LEU A 223 -15.56 9.76 -60.88
CA LEU A 223 -14.78 8.87 -60.02
C LEU A 223 -15.58 7.61 -59.66
N PHE A 224 -16.87 7.75 -59.37
CA PHE A 224 -17.74 6.62 -59.01
C PHE A 224 -18.03 5.70 -60.20
N VAL A 225 -18.50 6.25 -61.32
CA VAL A 225 -18.86 5.49 -62.52
C VAL A 225 -17.59 5.03 -63.25
N GLY A 226 -16.60 5.90 -63.40
CA GLY A 226 -15.32 5.58 -64.03
C GLY A 226 -14.50 4.58 -63.21
N GLY A 227 -14.43 4.77 -61.89
CA GLY A 227 -13.82 3.80 -60.97
C GLY A 227 -14.48 2.44 -61.08
N ARG A 228 -15.82 2.38 -61.11
CA ARG A 228 -16.52 1.11 -61.29
C ARG A 228 -16.35 0.49 -62.66
N ARG A 229 -16.36 1.29 -63.72
CA ARG A 229 -16.24 0.79 -65.10
C ARG A 229 -14.84 0.29 -65.42
N LEU A 230 -13.79 0.95 -64.93
CA LEU A 230 -12.40 0.60 -65.20
C LEU A 230 -11.88 -0.51 -64.28
N PHE A 231 -12.27 -0.49 -63.01
CA PHE A 231 -11.74 -1.41 -62.00
C PHE A 231 -12.75 -2.45 -61.50
N GLY A 232 -14.00 -2.46 -62.02
CA GLY A 232 -15.09 -3.35 -61.58
C GLY A 232 -14.70 -4.81 -61.49
N ARG A 233 -13.92 -5.29 -62.46
CA ARG A 233 -13.44 -6.68 -62.51
C ARG A 233 -12.46 -7.05 -61.38
N VAL A 234 -11.90 -6.07 -60.68
CA VAL A 234 -10.85 -6.26 -59.65
C VAL A 234 -11.44 -6.24 -58.24
N PHE A 235 -12.56 -5.54 -58.02
CA PHE A 235 -13.18 -5.41 -56.70
C PHE A 235 -14.59 -6.01 -56.58
N GLU A 236 -15.23 -6.45 -57.68
CA GLU A 236 -16.44 -7.27 -57.63
C GLU A 236 -16.05 -8.75 -57.71
N ALA A 237 -16.49 -9.54 -56.73
CA ALA A 237 -16.32 -10.98 -56.74
C ALA A 237 -17.19 -11.59 -57.84
N ASP A 238 -16.62 -12.44 -58.70
CA ASP A 238 -17.36 -13.11 -59.76
C ASP A 238 -18.38 -14.09 -59.13
N PRO A 239 -19.69 -13.84 -59.27
CA PRO A 239 -20.71 -14.68 -58.64
C PRO A 239 -20.83 -16.06 -59.28
N SER A 240 -20.17 -16.29 -60.43
CA SER A 240 -20.14 -17.59 -61.12
C SER A 240 -19.10 -18.56 -60.54
N VAL A 241 -18.20 -18.09 -59.67
CA VAL A 241 -17.16 -18.91 -59.03
C VAL A 241 -17.56 -19.19 -57.58
N GLU A 242 -18.06 -20.40 -57.32
CA GLU A 242 -18.60 -20.81 -56.01
C GLU A 242 -17.50 -20.93 -54.94
N ASP A 243 -16.26 -21.30 -55.33
CA ASP A 243 -15.08 -21.39 -54.44
C ASP A 243 -13.86 -20.61 -54.98
N PRO A 244 -13.79 -19.27 -54.76
CA PRO A 244 -12.64 -18.48 -55.18
C PRO A 244 -11.41 -18.80 -54.32
N SER A 245 -10.23 -18.78 -54.94
CA SER A 245 -8.95 -19.01 -54.26
C SER A 245 -8.64 -17.95 -53.19
N TYR A 246 -7.82 -18.30 -52.19
CA TYR A 246 -7.44 -17.39 -51.10
C TYR A 246 -6.87 -16.06 -51.60
N LEU A 247 -6.00 -16.09 -52.62
CA LEU A 247 -5.41 -14.87 -53.21
C LEU A 247 -6.46 -14.01 -53.93
N SER A 248 -7.47 -14.62 -54.56
CA SER A 248 -8.57 -13.90 -55.19
C SER A 248 -9.42 -13.17 -54.15
N ARG A 249 -9.78 -13.84 -53.04
CA ARG A 249 -10.53 -13.23 -51.93
C ARG A 249 -9.76 -12.07 -51.28
N LEU A 250 -8.47 -12.26 -51.03
CA LEU A 250 -7.61 -11.22 -50.43
C LEU A 250 -7.45 -10.01 -51.36
N SER A 251 -7.27 -10.24 -52.66
CA SER A 251 -7.16 -9.18 -53.68
C SER A 251 -8.45 -8.36 -53.77
N VAL A 252 -9.61 -9.02 -53.87
CA VAL A 252 -10.91 -8.34 -53.92
C VAL A 252 -11.16 -7.52 -52.65
N ALA A 253 -10.88 -8.09 -51.47
CA ALA A 253 -11.00 -7.37 -50.20
C ALA A 253 -10.09 -6.13 -50.16
N PHE A 254 -8.82 -6.28 -50.54
CA PHE A 254 -7.86 -5.17 -50.60
C PHE A 254 -8.34 -4.06 -51.55
N TRP A 255 -8.66 -4.38 -52.79
CA TRP A 255 -9.08 -3.38 -53.79
C TRP A 255 -10.45 -2.76 -53.50
N SER A 256 -11.37 -3.51 -52.88
CA SER A 256 -12.68 -2.99 -52.45
C SER A 256 -12.58 -1.94 -51.33
N THR A 257 -11.51 -1.97 -50.53
CA THR A 257 -11.26 -0.94 -49.48
C THR A 257 -10.42 0.21 -50.01
N LEU A 258 -9.35 -0.09 -50.76
CA LEU A 258 -8.33 0.88 -51.17
C LEU A 258 -8.83 1.82 -52.28
N LEU A 259 -9.57 1.33 -53.28
CA LEU A 259 -10.04 2.19 -54.37
C LEU A 259 -11.08 3.22 -53.91
N PRO A 260 -12.10 2.87 -53.08
CA PRO A 260 -13.02 3.88 -52.55
C PRO A 260 -12.33 4.91 -51.65
N THR A 261 -11.39 4.50 -50.79
CA THR A 261 -10.63 5.47 -49.97
C THR A 261 -9.77 6.40 -50.82
N LEU A 262 -9.07 5.87 -51.84
CA LEU A 262 -8.32 6.70 -52.78
C LEU A 262 -9.23 7.62 -53.59
N ALA A 263 -10.40 7.16 -54.03
CA ALA A 263 -11.35 8.02 -54.75
C ALA A 263 -11.84 9.19 -53.89
N VAL A 264 -12.13 8.93 -52.61
CA VAL A 264 -12.48 10.00 -51.64
C VAL A 264 -11.28 10.93 -51.43
N GLY A 265 -10.06 10.40 -51.29
CA GLY A 265 -8.85 11.20 -51.15
C GLY A 265 -8.60 12.12 -52.36
N VAL A 266 -8.71 11.58 -53.58
CA VAL A 266 -8.58 12.35 -54.84
C VAL A 266 -9.68 13.40 -54.95
N PHE A 267 -10.91 13.08 -54.55
CA PHE A 267 -12.02 14.03 -54.54
C PHE A 267 -11.77 15.21 -53.58
N LEU A 268 -11.30 14.94 -52.35
CA LEU A 268 -10.99 15.97 -51.37
C LEU A 268 -9.81 16.85 -51.81
N VAL A 269 -8.73 16.24 -52.32
CA VAL A 269 -7.57 16.97 -52.86
C VAL A 269 -8.00 17.86 -54.04
N SER A 270 -8.80 17.32 -54.96
CA SER A 270 -9.31 18.09 -56.10
C SER A 270 -10.18 19.26 -55.64
N THR A 271 -10.99 19.08 -54.60
CA THR A 271 -11.83 20.15 -54.05
C THR A 271 -10.99 21.31 -53.51
N VAL A 272 -9.88 21.02 -52.82
CA VAL A 272 -8.96 22.05 -52.30
C VAL A 272 -8.19 22.78 -53.41
N PHE A 273 -7.87 22.10 -54.52
CA PHE A 273 -7.16 22.71 -55.64
C PHE A 273 -8.05 23.55 -56.56
N PHE A 274 -9.32 23.16 -56.73
CA PHE A 274 -10.24 23.82 -57.67
C PHE A 274 -11.15 24.89 -57.03
N PHE A 275 -11.31 24.90 -55.69
CA PHE A 275 -12.21 25.80 -54.96
C PHE A 275 -11.53 26.44 -53.75
#